data_AF-A0A1Q7C2E7-F1
#
_entry.id   AF-A0A1Q7C2E7-F1
#
_cell.length_a   1.000
_cell.length_b   1.000
_cell.length_c   1.000
_cell.angle_alpha   90.00
_cell.angle_beta   90.00
_cell.angle_gamma   90.00
#
_symmetry.space_group_name_H-M   'P 1'
#
loop_
_entity.id
_entity.type
_entity.pdbx_description
1 polymer ?
#
loop_
_entity_poly.entity_id
_entity_poly.type
_entity_poly.pdbx_seq_one_letter_code
_entity_poly.pdbx_strand_id
1 'polypeptide(L)'
;MVEMEVGSRCNRACSYCPVSIMPMPPVPARMPEEVFARTLEELARIRFRGRISYHLYNEPLLRVDLHKLVARVRERLPGALQVLNTNGDLLDDRRYRALREAGIDYFYVTRHSPGEYPERDWQILQYSEALSLTNRGGSLVHLPEATQEIRRTPCHAPGEMLIVSATGDVLLCYEDAYREHVIGNVVTSSLEEIWHRDEVVALRERLRVGDRTVTAMCLLCTNVSHCDPGLSALEDPVLAGAGLHSRDGAVSEMKRISTRGRQP
;
A
#
# COMPACT_ATOMS: atom_id res chain seq x y z
N MET A 1 2.06 6.85 3.57
CA MET A 1 1.26 6.27 2.47
C MET A 1 0.00 5.64 3.06
N VAL A 2 -1.08 5.54 2.29
CA VAL A 2 -2.30 4.80 2.65
C VAL A 2 -2.58 3.77 1.56
N GLU A 3 -2.89 2.54 1.95
CA GLU A 3 -3.37 1.51 1.04
C GLU A 3 -4.77 1.06 1.48
N MET A 4 -5.71 1.10 0.56
CA MET A 4 -7.10 0.73 0.80
C MET A 4 -7.43 -0.55 0.05
N GLU A 5 -7.82 -1.61 0.75
CA GLU A 5 -8.32 -2.85 0.16
C GLU A 5 -9.74 -2.63 -0.40
N VAL A 6 -9.85 -2.00 -1.57
CA VAL A 6 -11.16 -1.66 -2.17
C VAL A 6 -11.97 -2.87 -2.65
N GLY A 7 -11.33 -4.04 -2.68
CA GLY A 7 -11.92 -5.35 -2.88
C GLY A 7 -10.95 -6.44 -2.43
N SER A 8 -11.41 -7.68 -2.27
CA SER A 8 -10.63 -8.76 -1.65
C SER A 8 -10.31 -9.92 -2.59
N ARG A 9 -10.54 -9.74 -3.90
CA ARG A 9 -10.36 -10.77 -4.92
C ARG A 9 -9.28 -10.37 -5.92
N CYS A 10 -8.56 -11.35 -6.42
CA CYS A 10 -7.66 -11.23 -7.55
C CYS A 10 -8.02 -12.28 -8.61
N ASN A 11 -7.82 -11.96 -9.88
CA ASN A 11 -8.00 -12.89 -11.01
C ASN A 11 -6.73 -13.71 -11.30
N ARG A 12 -5.70 -13.58 -10.45
CA ARG A 12 -4.43 -14.34 -10.55
C ARG A 12 -4.10 -14.99 -9.22
N ALA A 13 -3.34 -16.08 -9.30
CA ALA A 13 -2.80 -16.85 -8.18
C ALA A 13 -1.27 -17.01 -8.36
N CYS A 14 -0.54 -15.88 -8.32
CA CYS A 14 0.91 -15.88 -8.49
C CYS A 14 1.60 -16.68 -7.39
N SER A 15 2.62 -17.47 -7.72
CA SER A 15 3.32 -18.35 -6.75
C SER A 15 3.87 -17.61 -5.53
N TYR A 16 4.29 -16.36 -5.71
CA TYR A 16 4.84 -15.48 -4.68
C TYR A 16 3.78 -14.55 -4.03
N CYS A 17 2.50 -14.88 -4.12
CA CYS A 17 1.41 -14.12 -3.53
C CYS A 17 0.58 -15.02 -2.60
N PRO A 18 0.21 -14.57 -1.39
CA PRO A 18 -0.57 -15.38 -0.46
C PRO A 18 -1.92 -15.84 -1.03
N VAL A 19 -2.49 -15.08 -1.98
CA VAL A 19 -3.70 -15.44 -2.73
C VAL A 19 -3.61 -16.82 -3.38
N SER A 20 -2.41 -17.31 -3.73
CA SER A 20 -2.27 -18.62 -4.38
C SER A 20 -2.33 -19.82 -3.44
N ILE A 21 -2.15 -19.61 -2.12
CA ILE A 21 -2.05 -20.70 -1.14
C ILE A 21 -3.01 -20.55 0.04
N MET A 22 -3.51 -19.35 0.31
CA MET A 22 -4.41 -19.06 1.42
C MET A 22 -5.87 -19.18 1.02
N PRO A 23 -6.76 -19.52 1.97
CA PRO A 23 -8.20 -19.44 1.73
C PRO A 23 -8.61 -17.99 1.44
N MET A 24 -9.80 -17.81 0.84
CA MET A 24 -10.36 -16.47 0.68
C MET A 24 -10.46 -15.76 2.03
N PRO A 25 -10.03 -14.50 2.12
CA PRO A 25 -10.07 -13.77 3.38
C PRO A 25 -11.53 -13.57 3.82
N PRO A 26 -11.80 -13.59 5.14
CA PRO A 26 -13.15 -13.44 5.70
C PRO A 26 -13.60 -11.97 5.69
N VAL A 27 -13.42 -11.27 4.57
CA VAL A 27 -13.78 -9.85 4.38
C VAL A 27 -14.71 -9.70 3.18
N PRO A 28 -15.52 -8.63 3.10
CA PRO A 28 -16.40 -8.39 1.97
C PRO A 28 -15.65 -8.39 0.63
N ALA A 29 -16.29 -8.88 -0.44
CA ALA A 29 -15.70 -8.89 -1.78
C ALA A 29 -15.38 -7.48 -2.32
N ARG A 30 -16.10 -6.47 -1.83
CA ARG A 30 -15.91 -5.05 -2.11
C ARG A 30 -15.98 -4.28 -0.80
N MET A 31 -15.08 -3.32 -0.62
CA MET A 31 -15.12 -2.40 0.51
C MET A 31 -16.50 -1.70 0.55
N PRO A 32 -17.24 -1.79 1.67
CA PRO A 32 -18.51 -1.10 1.86
C PRO A 32 -18.36 0.42 1.72
N GLU A 33 -19.42 1.06 1.25
CA GLU A 33 -19.46 2.52 1.08
C GLU A 33 -19.19 3.27 2.38
N GLU A 34 -19.74 2.79 3.49
CA GLU A 34 -19.51 3.36 4.82
C GLU A 34 -18.03 3.38 5.19
N VAL A 35 -17.32 2.25 5.05
CA VAL A 35 -15.89 2.15 5.32
C VAL A 35 -15.08 3.13 4.47
N PHE A 36 -15.38 3.20 3.17
CA PHE A 36 -14.68 4.10 2.26
C PHE A 36 -14.94 5.58 2.62
N ALA A 37 -16.19 5.94 2.90
CA ALA A 37 -16.57 7.29 3.29
C ALA A 37 -15.88 7.73 4.60
N ARG A 38 -15.90 6.86 5.63
CA ARG A 38 -15.23 7.13 6.91
C ARG A 38 -13.71 7.25 6.76
N THR A 39 -13.10 6.40 5.94
CA THR A 39 -11.66 6.51 5.61
C THR A 39 -11.35 7.87 4.99
N LEU A 40 -12.13 8.32 3.99
CA LEU A 40 -11.90 9.63 3.35
C LEU A 40 -12.12 10.81 4.31
N GLU A 41 -13.13 10.73 5.16
CA GLU A 41 -13.40 11.76 6.19
C GLU A 41 -12.22 11.92 7.13
N GLU A 42 -11.69 10.81 7.66
CA GLU A 42 -10.55 10.85 8.57
C GLU A 42 -9.27 11.33 7.90
N LEU A 43 -9.00 10.88 6.66
CA LEU A 43 -7.86 11.38 5.89
C LEU A 43 -7.99 12.88 5.59
N ALA A 44 -9.20 13.37 5.31
CA ALA A 44 -9.45 14.79 5.08
C ALA A 44 -9.26 15.61 6.35
N ARG A 45 -9.69 15.08 7.51
CA ARG A 45 -9.51 15.71 8.84
C ARG A 45 -8.05 16.00 9.13
N ILE A 46 -7.16 15.06 8.84
CA ILE A 46 -5.70 15.22 9.00
C ILE A 46 -5.02 15.90 7.81
N ARG A 47 -5.79 16.41 6.83
CA ARG A 47 -5.31 17.03 5.59
C ARG A 47 -4.25 16.17 4.91
N PHE A 48 -4.53 14.88 4.78
CA PHE A 48 -3.60 13.93 4.22
C PHE A 48 -3.20 14.31 2.79
N ARG A 49 -1.89 14.40 2.55
CA ARG A 49 -1.29 14.69 1.23
C ARG A 49 -0.32 13.60 0.78
N GLY A 50 -0.30 12.45 1.44
CA GLY A 50 0.58 11.37 1.03
C GLY A 50 0.06 10.61 -0.19
N ARG A 51 0.70 9.47 -0.46
CA ARG A 51 0.22 8.51 -1.47
C ARG A 51 -1.00 7.74 -0.97
N ILE A 52 -1.96 7.50 -1.87
CA ILE A 52 -3.10 6.61 -1.71
C ILE A 52 -3.06 5.54 -2.81
N SER A 53 -3.15 4.27 -2.40
CA SER A 53 -3.25 3.11 -3.29
C SER A 53 -4.52 2.30 -2.99
N TYR A 54 -4.95 1.49 -3.95
CA TYR A 54 -6.26 0.81 -3.92
C TYR A 54 -6.17 -0.72 -3.82
N HIS A 55 -5.14 -1.24 -3.18
CA HIS A 55 -4.87 -2.68 -3.12
C HIS A 55 -4.38 -3.12 -1.74
N LEU A 56 -4.48 -4.42 -1.49
CA LEU A 56 -3.73 -5.17 -0.49
C LEU A 56 -3.28 -6.50 -1.12
N TYR A 57 -4.16 -7.51 -1.13
CA TYR A 57 -3.97 -8.79 -1.81
C TYR A 57 -5.10 -9.04 -2.83
N ASN A 58 -5.34 -8.06 -3.71
CA ASN A 58 -6.45 -8.05 -4.66
C ASN A 58 -6.03 -7.42 -6.00
N GLU A 59 -6.87 -7.61 -7.02
CA GLU A 59 -6.78 -6.86 -8.27
C GLU A 59 -7.83 -5.72 -8.25
N PRO A 60 -7.41 -4.44 -8.15
CA PRO A 60 -8.34 -3.32 -8.07
C PRO A 60 -9.23 -3.18 -9.31
N LEU A 61 -8.73 -3.58 -10.49
CA LEU A 61 -9.49 -3.55 -11.74
C LEU A 61 -10.57 -4.64 -11.83
N LEU A 62 -10.75 -5.52 -10.85
CA LEU A 62 -12.00 -6.29 -10.75
C LEU A 62 -13.19 -5.41 -10.34
N ARG A 63 -12.92 -4.21 -9.82
CA ARG A 63 -13.93 -3.23 -9.44
C ARG A 63 -14.29 -2.34 -10.64
N VAL A 64 -15.42 -2.62 -11.30
CA VAL A 64 -15.89 -1.87 -12.48
C VAL A 64 -16.16 -0.38 -12.19
N ASP A 65 -16.50 -0.06 -10.95
CA ASP A 65 -16.76 1.29 -10.45
C ASP A 65 -15.53 1.97 -9.83
N LEU A 66 -14.31 1.42 -9.97
CA LEU A 66 -13.09 1.99 -9.36
C LEU A 66 -12.89 3.48 -9.65
N HIS A 67 -13.16 3.92 -10.89
CA HIS A 67 -13.06 5.32 -11.30
C HIS A 67 -13.91 6.27 -10.43
N LYS A 68 -15.04 5.81 -9.88
CA LYS A 68 -15.87 6.60 -8.97
C LYS A 68 -15.19 6.82 -7.63
N LEU A 69 -14.47 5.82 -7.12
CA LEU A 69 -13.72 5.93 -5.87
C LEU A 69 -12.55 6.89 -6.04
N VAL A 70 -11.80 6.73 -7.13
CA VAL A 70 -10.70 7.62 -7.51
C VAL A 70 -11.17 9.07 -7.60
N ALA A 71 -12.29 9.32 -8.28
CA ALA A 71 -12.85 10.67 -8.40
C ALA A 71 -13.22 11.28 -7.04
N ARG A 72 -13.81 10.49 -6.13
CA ARG A 72 -14.13 10.94 -4.77
C ARG A 72 -12.89 11.23 -3.93
N VAL A 73 -11.83 10.43 -4.08
CA VAL A 73 -10.54 10.71 -3.44
C VAL A 73 -9.97 12.03 -3.98
N ARG A 74 -10.00 12.24 -5.31
CA ARG A 74 -9.51 13.48 -5.92
C ARG A 74 -10.28 14.71 -5.44
N GLU A 75 -11.60 14.60 -5.33
CA GLU A 75 -12.47 15.67 -4.84
C GLU A 75 -12.18 16.02 -3.37
N ARG A 76 -12.06 15.02 -2.50
CA ARG A 76 -11.91 15.22 -1.05
C ARG A 76 -10.47 15.48 -0.60
N LEU A 77 -9.51 14.92 -1.32
CA LEU A 77 -8.08 14.96 -1.03
C LEU A 77 -7.30 15.38 -2.28
N PRO A 78 -7.51 16.60 -2.80
CA PRO A 78 -6.92 17.02 -4.07
C PRO A 78 -5.38 17.04 -4.04
N GLY A 79 -4.79 17.17 -2.85
CA GLY A 79 -3.34 17.16 -2.64
C GLY A 79 -2.75 15.77 -2.39
N ALA A 80 -3.54 14.69 -2.38
CA ALA A 80 -3.03 13.33 -2.28
C ALA A 80 -2.59 12.80 -3.64
N LEU A 81 -1.48 12.05 -3.66
CA LEU A 81 -0.99 11.37 -4.84
C LEU A 81 -1.69 10.02 -4.96
N GLN A 82 -2.39 9.77 -6.05
CA GLN A 82 -3.14 8.52 -6.25
C GLN A 82 -2.37 7.60 -7.19
N VAL A 83 -1.98 6.44 -6.68
CA VAL A 83 -1.19 5.45 -7.43
C VAL A 83 -1.97 4.15 -7.53
N LEU A 84 -2.13 3.64 -8.74
CA LEU A 84 -2.80 2.37 -8.98
C LEU A 84 -1.80 1.25 -9.23
N ASN A 85 -1.73 0.30 -8.31
CA ASN A 85 -1.02 -0.95 -8.51
C ASN A 85 -2.00 -1.99 -9.11
N THR A 86 -1.63 -2.64 -10.21
CA THR A 86 -2.50 -3.60 -10.92
C THR A 86 -1.68 -4.63 -11.69
N ASN A 87 -2.24 -5.81 -11.90
CA ASN A 87 -1.66 -6.81 -12.82
C ASN A 87 -1.83 -6.44 -14.31
N GLY A 88 -2.69 -5.45 -14.61
CA GLY A 88 -2.89 -4.92 -15.96
C GLY A 88 -3.80 -5.74 -16.87
N ASP A 89 -4.26 -6.93 -16.48
CA ASP A 89 -5.07 -7.82 -17.34
C ASP A 89 -6.37 -7.16 -17.83
N LEU A 90 -6.92 -6.25 -17.01
CA LEU A 90 -8.17 -5.54 -17.28
C LEU A 90 -7.95 -4.05 -17.56
N LEU A 91 -6.72 -3.63 -17.85
CA LEU A 91 -6.34 -2.25 -18.14
C LEU A 91 -6.28 -2.00 -19.66
N ASP A 92 -7.45 -1.91 -20.28
CA ASP A 92 -7.59 -1.42 -21.65
C ASP A 92 -7.45 0.12 -21.72
N ASP A 93 -7.34 0.67 -22.93
CA ASP A 93 -7.15 2.11 -23.13
C ASP A 93 -8.32 2.96 -22.65
N ARG A 94 -9.55 2.45 -22.77
CA ARG A 94 -10.74 3.15 -22.29
C ARG A 94 -10.68 3.28 -20.77
N ARG A 95 -10.30 2.20 -20.09
CA ARG A 95 -10.22 2.15 -18.63
C ARG A 95 -9.04 2.95 -18.09
N TYR A 96 -7.89 2.89 -18.76
CA TYR A 96 -6.74 3.73 -18.45
C TYR A 96 -7.13 5.23 -18.50
N ARG A 97 -7.76 5.67 -19.61
CA ARG A 97 -8.20 7.08 -19.75
C ARG A 97 -9.22 7.47 -18.68
N ALA A 98 -10.23 6.65 -18.45
CA ALA A 98 -11.25 6.91 -17.42
C ALA A 98 -10.65 7.02 -16.00
N LEU A 99 -9.63 6.22 -15.68
CA LEU A 99 -8.94 6.29 -14.38
C LEU A 99 -7.99 7.50 -14.28
N ARG A 100 -7.30 7.87 -15.36
CA ARG A 100 -6.51 9.12 -15.42
C ARG A 100 -7.41 10.34 -15.23
N GLU A 101 -8.51 10.41 -15.96
CA GLU A 101 -9.50 11.50 -15.87
C GLU A 101 -10.14 11.58 -14.48
N ALA A 102 -10.42 10.44 -13.85
CA ALA A 102 -10.92 10.40 -12.48
C ALA A 102 -9.90 10.88 -11.44
N GLY A 103 -8.60 10.79 -11.74
CA GLY A 103 -7.54 11.36 -10.89
C GLY A 103 -6.47 10.39 -10.42
N ILE A 104 -6.32 9.19 -10.99
CA ILE A 104 -5.09 8.39 -10.79
C ILE A 104 -3.92 9.15 -11.41
N ASP A 105 -2.86 9.41 -10.65
CA ASP A 105 -1.67 10.09 -11.14
C ASP A 105 -0.72 9.13 -11.86
N TYR A 106 -0.54 7.93 -11.32
CA TYR A 106 0.40 6.92 -11.83
C TYR A 106 -0.16 5.50 -11.77
N PHE A 107 0.31 4.67 -12.71
CA PHE A 107 0.03 3.24 -12.75
C PHE A 107 1.31 2.45 -12.54
N TYR A 108 1.34 1.57 -11.54
CA TYR A 108 2.31 0.49 -11.45
C TYR A 108 1.65 -0.78 -11.97
N VAL A 109 2.08 -1.20 -13.15
CA VAL A 109 1.58 -2.42 -13.78
C VAL A 109 2.62 -3.52 -13.62
N THR A 110 2.30 -4.51 -12.79
CA THR A 110 3.17 -5.67 -12.59
C THR A 110 2.78 -6.77 -13.56
N ARG A 111 3.70 -7.12 -14.43
CA ARG A 111 3.53 -8.17 -15.44
C ARG A 111 3.85 -9.52 -14.83
N HIS A 112 2.83 -10.38 -14.78
CA HIS A 112 2.93 -11.75 -14.27
C HIS A 112 2.99 -12.80 -15.40
N SER A 113 2.96 -12.38 -16.67
CA SER A 113 3.04 -13.29 -17.83
C SER A 113 3.72 -12.62 -19.04
N PRO A 114 4.39 -13.42 -19.90
CA PRO A 114 4.92 -12.93 -21.18
C PRO A 114 3.82 -12.38 -22.10
N GLY A 115 4.16 -11.41 -22.97
CA GLY A 115 3.20 -10.80 -23.92
C GLY A 115 3.58 -9.37 -24.33
N GLU A 116 2.84 -8.80 -25.28
CA GLU A 116 2.93 -7.37 -25.58
C GLU A 116 1.97 -6.59 -24.67
N TYR A 117 2.46 -5.49 -24.11
CA TYR A 117 1.68 -4.60 -23.27
C TYR A 117 1.79 -3.19 -23.84
N PRO A 118 0.68 -2.48 -24.01
CA PRO A 118 0.72 -1.14 -24.55
C PRO A 118 1.50 -0.22 -23.61
N GLU A 119 2.48 0.48 -24.17
CA GLU A 119 3.12 1.60 -23.50
C GLU A 119 2.12 2.74 -23.38
N ARG A 120 2.06 3.35 -22.20
CA ARG A 120 1.19 4.49 -21.91
C ARG A 120 1.97 5.49 -21.08
N ASP A 121 1.63 6.76 -21.24
CA ASP A 121 2.17 7.81 -20.38
C ASP A 121 1.85 7.51 -18.91
N TRP A 122 2.69 7.94 -17.98
CA TRP A 122 2.43 7.80 -16.53
C TRP A 122 2.21 6.33 -16.05
N GLN A 123 2.65 5.36 -16.86
CA GLN A 123 2.62 3.94 -16.56
C GLN A 123 4.04 3.43 -16.37
N ILE A 124 4.28 2.78 -15.23
CA ILE A 124 5.52 2.07 -14.93
C ILE A 124 5.24 0.58 -15.09
N LEU A 125 6.00 -0.05 -15.97
CA LEU A 125 5.96 -1.50 -16.17
C LEU A 125 6.99 -2.16 -15.27
N GLN A 126 6.54 -3.08 -14.42
CA GLN A 126 7.41 -3.97 -13.63
C GLN A 126 7.23 -5.39 -14.11
N TYR A 127 8.32 -6.16 -14.08
CA TYR A 127 8.31 -7.57 -14.43
C TYR A 127 8.43 -8.39 -13.15
N SER A 128 7.68 -9.49 -13.06
CA SER A 128 7.68 -10.36 -11.89
C SER A 128 9.08 -10.86 -11.48
N GLU A 129 9.94 -11.05 -12.46
CA GLU A 129 11.32 -11.49 -12.36
C GLU A 129 12.23 -10.43 -11.73
N ALA A 130 11.83 -9.15 -11.82
CA ALA A 130 12.55 -8.01 -11.25
C ALA A 130 12.03 -7.62 -9.86
N LEU A 131 11.02 -8.32 -9.33
CA LEU A 131 10.49 -8.03 -8.01
C LEU A 131 11.44 -8.54 -6.92
N SER A 132 11.72 -7.69 -5.94
CA SER A 132 12.29 -8.13 -4.67
C SER A 132 11.19 -8.84 -3.86
N LEU A 133 11.15 -10.17 -3.98
CA LEU A 133 10.15 -10.99 -3.29
C LEU A 133 10.38 -11.00 -1.79
N THR A 134 9.29 -10.88 -1.03
CA THR A 134 9.27 -11.06 0.42
C THR A 134 8.44 -12.28 0.77
N ASN A 135 8.70 -12.88 1.93
CA ASN A 135 7.96 -14.05 2.38
C ASN A 135 6.59 -13.70 3.01
N ARG A 136 6.15 -12.43 2.90
CA ARG A 136 4.87 -11.93 3.40
C ARG A 136 4.67 -12.23 4.88
N GLY A 137 5.64 -11.82 5.69
CA GLY A 137 5.60 -12.02 7.14
C GLY A 137 5.63 -13.49 7.56
N GLY A 138 6.23 -14.36 6.74
CA GLY A 138 6.27 -15.81 6.96
C GLY A 138 5.10 -16.60 6.33
N SER A 139 4.15 -15.93 5.67
CA SER A 139 3.00 -16.60 5.04
C SER A 139 3.42 -17.47 3.84
N LEU A 140 4.46 -17.09 3.11
CA LEU A 140 4.98 -17.82 1.96
C LEU A 140 6.17 -18.70 2.36
N VAL A 141 5.89 -19.88 2.90
CA VAL A 141 6.90 -20.81 3.45
C VAL A 141 7.89 -21.38 2.44
N HIS A 142 7.60 -21.25 1.14
CA HIS A 142 8.49 -21.69 0.06
C HIS A 142 9.52 -20.61 -0.32
N LEU A 143 9.39 -19.39 0.20
CA LEU A 143 10.36 -18.32 0.05
C LEU A 143 11.33 -18.31 1.24
N PRO A 144 12.51 -17.67 1.11
CA PRO A 144 13.51 -17.66 2.17
C PRO A 144 12.97 -17.18 3.53
N GLU A 145 13.54 -17.71 4.60
CA GLU A 145 13.26 -17.29 5.97
C GLU A 145 14.09 -16.06 6.36
N ALA A 146 13.63 -15.32 7.39
CA ALA A 146 14.37 -14.19 7.94
C ALA A 146 15.65 -14.65 8.65
N THR A 147 16.80 -14.15 8.19
CA THR A 147 18.11 -14.34 8.82
C THR A 147 18.22 -13.56 10.13
N GLN A 148 19.23 -13.86 10.94
CA GLN A 148 19.53 -13.10 12.17
C GLN A 148 19.84 -11.62 11.90
N GLU A 149 20.42 -11.32 10.75
CA GLU A 149 20.69 -9.95 10.30
C GLU A 149 19.40 -9.20 9.99
N ILE A 150 18.48 -9.80 9.21
CA ILE A 150 17.17 -9.21 8.90
C ILE A 150 16.38 -8.95 10.19
N ARG A 151 16.41 -9.88 11.14
CA ARG A 151 15.72 -9.75 12.44
C ARG A 151 16.21 -8.59 13.30
N ARG A 152 17.41 -8.05 13.01
CA ARG A 152 18.02 -6.89 13.67
C ARG A 152 17.98 -5.62 12.79
N THR A 153 17.44 -5.73 11.59
CA THR A 153 17.33 -4.60 10.66
C THR A 153 16.12 -3.75 11.05
N PRO A 154 16.26 -2.41 11.14
CA PRO A 154 15.13 -1.52 11.37
C PRO A 154 13.97 -1.74 10.40
N CYS A 155 12.77 -1.33 10.82
CA CYS A 155 11.59 -1.32 9.98
C CYS A 155 10.75 -0.07 10.30
N HIS A 156 10.58 0.79 9.30
CA HIS A 156 9.81 2.02 9.40
C HIS A 156 8.39 1.90 8.82
N ALA A 157 8.06 0.78 8.16
CA ALA A 157 6.80 0.59 7.44
C ALA A 157 5.57 0.93 8.31
N PRO A 158 5.38 0.35 9.52
CA PRO A 158 4.20 0.66 10.33
C PRO A 158 4.09 2.11 10.81
N GLY A 159 5.19 2.88 10.79
CA GLY A 159 5.23 4.31 11.13
C GLY A 159 5.12 5.24 9.92
N GLU A 160 5.03 4.69 8.70
CA GLU A 160 4.99 5.47 7.45
C GLU A 160 3.86 5.06 6.53
N MET A 161 3.18 3.96 6.83
CA MET A 161 2.05 3.47 6.06
C MET A 161 0.85 3.08 6.92
N LEU A 162 -0.32 3.28 6.34
CA LEU A 162 -1.61 2.94 6.92
C LEU A 162 -2.32 1.99 5.95
N ILE A 163 -2.72 0.82 6.42
CA ILE A 163 -3.42 -0.17 5.61
C ILE A 163 -4.84 -0.28 6.12
N VAL A 164 -5.83 0.01 5.26
CA VAL A 164 -7.24 -0.09 5.60
C VAL A 164 -7.85 -1.25 4.82
N SER A 165 -8.29 -2.28 5.53
CA SER A 165 -8.93 -3.47 4.95
C SER A 165 -10.35 -3.15 4.43
N ALA A 166 -10.95 -4.10 3.70
CA ALA A 166 -12.33 -3.97 3.24
C ALA A 166 -13.37 -3.90 4.39
N THR A 167 -13.03 -4.33 5.61
CA THR A 167 -13.89 -4.23 6.81
C THR A 167 -13.70 -2.92 7.58
N GLY A 168 -12.72 -2.09 7.18
CA GLY A 168 -12.32 -0.88 7.90
C GLY A 168 -11.28 -1.13 8.98
N ASP A 169 -10.83 -2.38 9.16
CA ASP A 169 -9.73 -2.69 10.06
C ASP A 169 -8.46 -2.02 9.55
N VAL A 170 -7.76 -1.36 10.46
CA VAL A 170 -6.44 -0.79 10.22
C VAL A 170 -5.41 -1.86 10.58
N LEU A 171 -4.70 -2.36 9.58
CA LEU A 171 -3.68 -3.40 9.76
C LEU A 171 -2.32 -2.76 10.04
N LEU A 172 -1.48 -3.48 10.78
CA LEU A 172 -0.13 -3.03 11.12
C LEU A 172 0.77 -2.81 9.89
N CYS A 173 0.65 -3.68 8.87
CA CYS A 173 1.51 -3.68 7.69
C CYS A 173 0.85 -4.44 6.53
N TYR A 174 1.22 -4.13 5.28
CA TYR A 174 0.74 -4.86 4.10
C TYR A 174 1.26 -6.31 4.04
N GLU A 175 2.30 -6.64 4.81
CA GLU A 175 2.81 -8.02 4.92
C GLU A 175 1.88 -8.93 5.74
N ASP A 176 0.87 -8.38 6.42
CA ASP A 176 -0.08 -9.11 7.26
C ASP A 176 -1.17 -9.81 6.42
N ALA A 177 -0.77 -10.82 5.65
CA ALA A 177 -1.67 -11.55 4.76
C ALA A 177 -2.84 -12.24 5.48
N TYR A 178 -2.64 -12.64 6.74
CA TYR A 178 -3.67 -13.24 7.60
C TYR A 178 -4.59 -12.20 8.26
N ARG A 179 -4.22 -10.91 8.25
CA ARG A 179 -4.97 -9.82 8.92
C ARG A 179 -5.10 -10.05 10.43
N GLU A 180 -4.06 -10.59 11.05
CA GLU A 180 -4.05 -10.92 12.48
C GLU A 180 -3.58 -9.76 13.37
N HIS A 181 -2.93 -8.75 12.77
CA HIS A 181 -2.29 -7.64 13.48
C HIS A 181 -3.09 -6.35 13.26
N VAL A 182 -4.36 -6.37 13.67
CA VAL A 182 -5.27 -5.21 13.63
C VAL A 182 -4.92 -4.23 14.75
N ILE A 183 -4.68 -2.96 14.39
CA ILE A 183 -4.35 -1.89 15.35
C ILE A 183 -5.53 -0.96 15.65
N GLY A 184 -6.63 -1.10 14.92
CA GLY A 184 -7.87 -0.34 15.13
C GLY A 184 -8.87 -0.56 14.01
N ASN A 185 -9.98 0.18 14.03
CA ASN A 185 -10.95 0.17 12.94
C ASN A 185 -11.43 1.61 12.66
N VAL A 186 -11.34 2.03 11.40
CA VAL A 186 -11.60 3.42 10.97
C VAL A 186 -13.08 3.83 11.08
N VAL A 187 -13.99 2.85 11.18
CA VAL A 187 -15.42 3.10 11.39
C VAL A 187 -15.69 3.46 12.85
N THR A 188 -14.97 2.85 13.79
CA THR A 188 -15.23 2.97 15.23
C THR A 188 -14.27 3.91 15.97
N SER A 189 -13.11 4.22 15.40
CA SER A 189 -12.09 5.07 15.99
C SER A 189 -11.47 5.99 14.96
N SER A 190 -11.04 7.17 15.42
CA SER A 190 -10.40 8.15 14.54
C SER A 190 -9.00 7.68 14.14
N LEU A 191 -8.52 8.01 12.93
CA LEU A 191 -7.17 7.61 12.49
C LEU A 191 -6.09 8.17 13.41
N GLU A 192 -6.28 9.38 13.93
CA GLU A 192 -5.37 10.00 14.90
C GLU A 192 -5.29 9.22 16.20
N GLU A 193 -6.43 8.73 16.70
CA GLU A 193 -6.48 7.89 17.90
C GLU A 193 -5.76 6.56 17.64
N ILE A 194 -6.13 5.84 16.57
CA ILE A 194 -5.53 4.56 16.19
C ILE A 194 -4.01 4.71 16.03
N TRP A 195 -3.57 5.80 15.40
CA TRP A 195 -2.16 6.04 15.11
C TRP A 195 -1.32 6.34 16.36
N HIS A 196 -1.91 6.96 17.39
CA HIS A 196 -1.18 7.39 18.59
C HIS A 196 -1.43 6.50 19.82
N ARG A 197 -2.10 5.35 19.68
CA ARG A 197 -2.23 4.40 20.79
C ARG A 197 -0.85 3.96 21.31
N ASP A 198 -0.72 3.90 22.64
CA ASP A 198 0.55 3.63 23.31
C ASP A 198 1.18 2.31 22.84
N GLU A 199 0.37 1.26 22.66
CA GLU A 199 0.83 -0.05 22.19
C GLU A 199 1.35 0.00 20.73
N VAL A 200 0.74 0.83 19.88
CA VAL A 200 1.14 1.00 18.47
C VAL A 200 2.42 1.83 18.39
N VAL A 201 2.53 2.89 19.19
CA VAL A 201 3.75 3.73 19.28
C VAL A 201 4.91 2.90 19.82
N ALA A 202 4.72 2.16 20.91
CA ALA A 202 5.76 1.31 21.51
C ALA A 202 6.25 0.23 20.52
N LEU A 203 5.34 -0.39 19.76
CA LEU A 203 5.69 -1.35 18.72
C LEU A 203 6.55 -0.70 17.63
N ARG A 204 6.18 0.50 17.15
CA ARG A 204 6.93 1.24 16.12
C ARG A 204 8.33 1.62 16.59
N GLU A 205 8.49 2.08 17.83
CA GLU A 205 9.81 2.43 18.37
C GLU A 205 10.74 1.21 18.46
N ARG A 206 10.21 0.05 18.83
CA ARG A 206 10.97 -1.21 18.82
C ARG A 206 11.40 -1.59 17.40
N LEU A 207 10.48 -1.57 16.43
CA LEU A 207 10.83 -1.83 15.03
C LEU A 207 11.85 -0.84 14.47
N ARG A 208 11.79 0.44 14.88
CA ARG A 208 12.71 1.50 14.46
C ARG A 208 14.16 1.24 14.86
N VAL A 209 14.39 0.53 15.97
CA VAL A 209 15.73 0.13 16.43
C VAL A 209 16.10 -1.30 16.02
N GLY A 210 15.31 -1.91 15.13
CA GLY A 210 15.56 -3.25 14.60
C GLY A 210 15.08 -4.39 15.50
N ASP A 211 14.27 -4.12 16.52
CA ASP A 211 13.65 -5.18 17.31
C ASP A 211 12.39 -5.71 16.59
N ARG A 212 12.60 -6.72 15.75
CA ARG A 212 11.50 -7.39 15.02
C ARG A 212 10.79 -8.47 15.82
N THR A 213 11.09 -8.64 17.12
CA THR A 213 10.42 -9.64 17.97
C THR A 213 9.03 -9.18 18.46
N VAL A 214 8.59 -7.98 18.06
CA VAL A 214 7.32 -7.36 18.48
C VAL A 214 6.08 -8.18 18.13
N THR A 215 6.11 -8.94 17.04
CA THR A 215 5.02 -9.82 16.60
C THR A 215 5.60 -11.05 15.89
N ALA A 216 4.82 -12.12 15.77
CA ALA A 216 5.22 -13.31 15.02
C ALA A 216 5.48 -12.98 13.54
N MET A 217 4.62 -12.15 12.93
CA MET A 217 4.79 -11.67 11.56
C MET A 217 6.12 -10.93 11.38
N CYS A 218 6.43 -9.98 12.26
CA CYS A 218 7.66 -9.18 12.17
C CYS A 218 8.91 -10.04 12.33
N LEU A 219 8.86 -11.03 13.23
CA LEU A 219 9.98 -11.95 13.48
C LEU A 219 10.31 -12.82 12.27
N LEU A 220 9.28 -13.23 11.52
CA LEU A 220 9.41 -14.07 10.32
C LEU A 220 9.64 -13.27 9.03
N CYS A 221 9.37 -11.96 9.04
CA CYS A 221 9.38 -11.11 7.85
C CYS A 221 10.78 -10.93 7.24
N THR A 222 10.91 -11.20 5.94
CA THR A 222 12.15 -10.95 5.17
C THR A 222 12.25 -9.55 4.56
N ASN A 223 11.25 -8.70 4.73
CA ASN A 223 11.20 -7.41 4.07
C ASN A 223 12.17 -6.39 4.70
N VAL A 224 13.10 -5.89 3.88
CA VAL A 224 14.08 -4.85 4.24
C VAL A 224 13.93 -3.58 3.42
N SER A 225 12.88 -3.44 2.62
CA SER A 225 12.60 -2.25 1.80
C SER A 225 12.27 -1.00 2.63
N HIS A 226 12.07 -1.16 3.93
CA HIS A 226 11.69 -0.10 4.88
C HIS A 226 12.70 0.05 6.01
N CYS A 227 13.98 -0.27 5.75
CA CYS A 227 15.06 -0.20 6.74
C CYS A 227 15.47 1.23 7.12
N ASP A 228 15.14 2.21 6.28
CA ASP A 228 15.47 3.60 6.53
C ASP A 228 14.23 4.50 6.55
N PRO A 229 14.29 5.59 7.35
CA PRO A 229 13.22 6.57 7.44
C PRO A 229 12.97 7.23 6.08
N GLY A 230 11.73 7.13 5.59
CA GLY A 230 11.21 7.78 4.39
C GLY A 230 11.00 6.81 3.24
N LEU A 231 11.60 5.62 3.27
CA LEU A 231 11.54 4.68 2.14
C LEU A 231 10.11 4.21 1.82
N SER A 232 9.23 4.11 2.83
CA SER A 232 7.83 3.73 2.62
C SER A 232 7.00 4.82 1.93
N ALA A 233 7.50 6.06 1.91
CA ALA A 233 6.88 7.20 1.26
C ALA A 233 7.59 7.60 -0.06
N LEU A 234 8.76 7.03 -0.35
CA LEU A 234 9.62 7.40 -1.47
C LEU A 234 9.44 6.43 -2.64
N GLU A 235 8.67 6.82 -3.66
CA GLU A 235 8.75 6.21 -5.02
C GLU A 235 9.67 7.01 -5.97
N ASP A 236 10.39 8.00 -5.46
CA ASP A 236 11.13 8.95 -6.30
C ASP A 236 12.31 8.36 -7.11
N PRO A 237 12.97 7.25 -6.77
CA PRO A 237 14.01 6.70 -7.65
C PRO A 237 13.43 6.19 -8.98
N VAL A 238 12.24 5.59 -8.94
CA VAL A 238 11.61 5.00 -10.13
C VAL A 238 10.94 6.08 -10.98
N LEU A 239 10.31 7.08 -10.34
CA LEU A 239 9.75 8.23 -11.04
C LEU A 239 10.82 9.12 -11.67
N ALA A 240 11.93 9.38 -10.96
CA ALA A 240 13.07 10.12 -11.49
C ALA A 240 13.81 9.33 -12.58
N GLY A 241 14.00 8.02 -12.41
CA GLY A 241 14.66 7.15 -13.39
C GLY A 241 13.83 6.90 -14.66
N ALA A 242 12.50 6.95 -14.57
CA ALA A 242 11.59 6.83 -15.71
C ALA A 242 11.33 8.16 -16.44
N GLY A 243 11.95 9.28 -16.02
CA GLY A 243 11.72 10.61 -16.59
C GLY A 243 10.31 11.18 -16.36
N LEU A 244 9.53 10.57 -15.47
CA LEU A 244 8.15 10.94 -15.20
C LEU A 244 8.09 11.90 -14.01
N HIS A 245 8.33 13.19 -14.27
CA HIS A 245 8.17 14.22 -13.25
C HIS A 245 6.69 14.53 -13.03
N SER A 246 6.22 14.42 -11.78
CA SER A 246 4.92 14.96 -11.40
C SER A 246 4.95 16.45 -11.73
N ARG A 247 4.20 16.88 -12.73
CA ARG A 247 4.00 18.31 -12.95
C ARG A 247 3.45 18.89 -11.65
N ASP A 248 4.16 19.91 -11.18
CA ASP A 248 3.90 20.76 -10.01
C ASP A 248 4.39 20.27 -8.65
N GLY A 249 5.11 21.16 -7.96
CA GLY A 249 5.98 20.94 -6.78
C GLY A 249 5.33 20.37 -5.52
N ALA A 250 4.09 19.89 -5.57
CA ALA A 250 3.41 19.24 -4.46
C ALA A 250 4.13 17.98 -3.95
N VAL A 251 4.70 17.16 -4.85
CA VAL A 251 5.43 15.92 -4.48
C VAL A 251 6.79 16.23 -3.82
N SER A 252 7.51 17.24 -4.31
CA SER A 252 8.78 17.68 -3.68
C SER A 252 8.54 18.33 -2.31
N GLU A 253 7.40 19.00 -2.13
CA GLU A 253 6.99 19.60 -0.87
C GLU A 253 6.43 18.56 0.12
N MET A 254 5.71 17.54 -0.33
CA MET A 254 5.29 16.37 0.48
C MET A 254 6.49 15.58 1.02
N LYS A 255 7.55 15.41 0.23
CA LYS A 255 8.83 14.84 0.68
C LYS A 255 9.47 15.65 1.81
N ARG A 256 9.44 16.99 1.72
CA ARG A 256 9.93 17.89 2.77
C ARG A 256 9.04 17.87 4.00
N ILE A 257 7.72 17.77 3.88
CA ILE A 257 6.80 17.81 5.02
C ILE A 257 6.79 16.48 5.78
N SER A 258 6.85 15.33 5.09
CA SER A 258 6.94 14.00 5.71
C SER A 258 8.22 13.77 6.52
N THR A 259 9.26 14.60 6.30
CA THR A 259 10.55 14.51 6.99
C THR A 259 10.78 15.65 7.98
N ARG A 260 9.98 16.72 7.96
CA ARG A 260 10.15 17.92 8.82
C ARG A 260 9.82 17.72 10.30
N GLY A 261 9.22 16.59 10.67
CA GLY A 261 9.05 16.18 12.07
C GLY A 261 10.23 15.36 12.64
N ARG A 262 11.28 15.13 11.85
CA ARG A 262 12.48 14.36 12.23
C ARG A 262 13.65 15.33 12.42
N GLN A 263 13.73 15.98 13.57
CA GLN A 263 15.03 16.33 14.14
C GLN A 263 15.23 15.50 15.41
N PRO A 264 16.48 15.10 15.71
CA PRO A 264 16.81 14.15 16.77
C PRO A 264 16.31 14.58 18.14
#